data_AF-A0A6G9YD14-F1
#
_entry.id   AF-A0A6G9YD14-F1
#
_cell.length_a   1.000
_cell.length_b   1.000
_cell.length_c   1.000
_cell.angle_alpha   90.00
_cell.angle_beta   90.00
_cell.angle_gamma   90.00
#
_symmetry.space_group_name_H-M   'P 1'
#
loop_
_entity.id
_entity.type
_entity.pdbx_description
1 polymer ?
#
loop_
_entity_poly.entity_id
_entity_poly.type
_entity_poly.pdbx_seq_one_letter_code
_entity_poly.pdbx_strand_id
1 'polypeptide(L)'
;MAVDISKGSDDWQGGEIAIFAGPAIDARPAFGLGFWWVDYPDSRYCAKTGDPIIARPIDQVAMVSEINRLTTLTQRFYRENQQHDEYLRRHKLGK
;
A
#
# COMPACT_ATOMS: atom_id res chain seq x y z
N MET A 1 -1.75 -10.80 -4.56
CA MET A 1 -1.31 -9.43 -4.26
C MET A 1 -1.97 -8.53 -5.27
N ALA A 2 -2.48 -7.37 -4.85
CA ALA A 2 -3.10 -6.41 -5.75
C ALA A 2 -2.43 -5.04 -5.58
N VAL A 3 -2.16 -4.37 -6.70
CA VAL A 3 -1.72 -2.97 -6.73
C VAL A 3 -2.86 -2.19 -7.39
N ASP A 4 -3.38 -1.22 -6.66
CA ASP A 4 -4.37 -0.27 -7.16
C ASP A 4 -3.69 1.07 -7.42
N ILE A 5 -4.07 1.71 -8.52
CA ILE A 5 -3.57 3.03 -8.93
C ILE A 5 -4.79 3.88 -9.26
N SER A 6 -5.12 4.80 -8.36
CA SER A 6 -6.28 5.68 -8.52
C SER A 6 -5.82 7.11 -8.78
N LYS A 7 -6.28 7.72 -9.88
CA LYS A 7 -6.11 9.16 -10.09
C LYS A 7 -7.05 9.88 -9.11
N GLY A 8 -6.62 10.98 -8.51
CA GLY A 8 -7.56 11.83 -7.76
C GLY A 8 -8.37 12.73 -8.70
N SER A 9 -8.97 13.78 -8.13
CA SER A 9 -9.87 14.70 -8.86
C SER A 9 -9.19 15.38 -10.06
N ASP A 10 -10.02 15.86 -10.99
CA ASP A 10 -9.55 16.54 -12.21
C ASP A 10 -8.73 17.82 -11.92
N ASP A 11 -8.92 18.43 -10.76
CA ASP A 11 -8.24 19.65 -10.34
C ASP A 11 -6.78 19.42 -9.90
N TRP A 12 -6.34 18.16 -9.79
CA TRP A 12 -5.01 17.84 -9.30
C TRP A 12 -4.34 16.74 -10.14
N GLN A 13 -3.06 16.94 -10.44
CA GLN A 13 -2.29 16.02 -11.26
C GLN A 13 -1.58 15.00 -10.37
N GLY A 14 -2.34 14.02 -9.88
CA GLY A 14 -1.78 12.95 -9.06
C GLY A 14 -2.78 11.88 -8.69
N GLY A 15 -2.40 11.03 -7.76
CA GLY A 15 -3.29 10.01 -7.20
C GLY A 15 -2.71 9.22 -6.03
N GLU A 16 -3.30 8.08 -5.73
CA GLU A 16 -2.85 7.14 -4.69
C GLU A 16 -2.48 5.76 -5.26
N ILE A 17 -1.27 5.31 -4.94
CA ILE A 17 -0.85 3.92 -5.18
C ILE A 17 -1.07 3.16 -3.88
N ALA A 18 -1.91 2.14 -3.92
CA ALA A 18 -2.22 1.29 -2.77
C ALA A 18 -1.94 -0.18 -3.08
N ILE A 19 -1.41 -0.91 -2.10
CA ILE A 19 -1.01 -2.31 -2.24
C ILE A 19 -1.72 -3.13 -1.17
N PHE A 20 -2.56 -4.06 -1.61
CA PHE A 20 -3.44 -4.85 -0.74
C PHE A 20 -3.06 -6.32 -0.71
N ALA A 21 -3.08 -6.88 0.49
CA ALA A 21 -2.88 -8.31 0.70
C ALA A 21 -4.11 -9.11 0.25
N GLY A 22 -4.08 -9.61 -0.98
CA GLY A 22 -5.15 -10.47 -1.50
C GLY A 22 -5.13 -10.61 -3.02
N PRO A 23 -6.04 -11.41 -3.60
CA PRO A 23 -6.32 -11.39 -5.03
C PRO A 23 -6.98 -10.04 -5.42
N ALA A 24 -6.72 -9.56 -6.64
CA ALA A 24 -7.27 -8.29 -7.13
C ALA A 24 -8.81 -8.28 -7.29
N ILE A 25 -9.46 -9.45 -7.21
CA ILE A 25 -10.92 -9.62 -7.35
C ILE A 25 -11.60 -9.72 -5.98
N ASP A 26 -10.84 -9.74 -4.88
CA ASP A 26 -11.40 -9.85 -3.53
C ASP A 26 -11.72 -8.46 -2.96
N ALA A 27 -13.02 -8.12 -2.91
CA ALA A 27 -13.50 -6.83 -2.42
C ALA A 27 -13.58 -6.72 -0.88
N ARG A 28 -13.16 -7.76 -0.14
CA ARG A 28 -13.16 -7.71 1.32
C ARG A 28 -12.14 -6.66 1.82
N PRO A 29 -12.43 -5.94 2.92
CA PRO A 29 -11.45 -5.04 3.52
C PRO A 29 -10.15 -5.80 3.84
N ALA A 30 -9.07 -5.41 3.18
CA ALA A 30 -7.76 -6.01 3.34
C ALA A 30 -6.79 -4.96 3.88
N PHE A 31 -5.83 -5.40 4.70
CA PHE A 31 -4.71 -4.55 5.06
C PHE A 31 -3.97 -4.12 3.79
N GLY A 32 -3.77 -2.80 3.67
CA GLY A 32 -3.06 -2.20 2.55
C GLY A 32 -2.10 -1.12 3.03
N LEU A 33 -1.03 -0.94 2.25
CA LEU A 33 -0.09 0.17 2.41
C LEU A 33 -0.03 0.93 1.09
N GLY A 34 0.12 2.24 1.17
CA GLY A 34 0.14 3.09 -0.02
C GLY A 34 0.87 4.40 0.20
N PHE A 35 0.94 5.18 -0.88
CA PHE A 35 1.43 6.56 -0.87
C PHE A 35 0.75 7.36 -1.98
N TRP A 36 0.72 8.67 -1.78
CA TRP A 36 0.21 9.61 -2.77
C TRP A 36 1.35 10.06 -3.68
N TRP A 37 1.08 10.26 -4.96
CA TRP A 37 2.02 10.90 -5.88
C TRP A 37 1.41 12.16 -6.47
N VAL A 38 2.23 13.20 -6.60
CA VAL A 38 1.84 14.52 -7.10
C VAL A 38 2.77 14.91 -8.23
N ASP A 39 2.23 15.34 -9.36
CA ASP A 39 2.98 16.01 -10.41
C ASP A 39 2.84 17.52 -10.26
N TYR A 40 3.98 18.18 -10.07
CA TYR A 40 4.12 19.64 -10.13
C TYR A 40 4.88 20.02 -11.42
N PRO A 41 4.88 21.31 -11.81
CA PRO A 41 5.63 21.75 -12.99
C PRO A 41 7.14 21.47 -12.93
N ASP A 42 7.70 21.37 -11.73
CA ASP A 42 9.13 21.14 -11.50
C ASP A 42 9.49 19.65 -11.39
N SER A 43 8.67 18.83 -10.73
CA SER A 43 8.91 17.40 -10.59
C SER A 43 7.70 16.61 -10.08
N ARG A 44 7.86 15.29 -10.03
CA ARG A 44 6.97 14.36 -9.32
C ARG A 44 7.41 14.22 -7.87
N TYR A 45 6.44 14.19 -6.96
CA TYR A 45 6.64 14.03 -5.53
C TYR A 45 5.87 12.82 -5.01
N CYS A 46 6.47 12.09 -4.08
CA CYS A 46 5.78 11.10 -3.25
C CYS A 46 5.43 11.76 -1.91
N ALA A 47 4.16 11.71 -1.53
CA ALA A 47 3.65 12.16 -0.26
C ALA A 47 3.23 10.96 0.58
N LYS A 48 3.77 10.89 1.80
CA LYS A 48 3.28 9.95 2.82
C LYS A 48 2.30 10.65 3.72
N THR A 49 1.18 9.98 3.96
CA THR A 49 0.17 10.40 4.94
C THR A 49 0.77 10.33 6.34
N GLY A 50 0.55 11.39 7.12
CA GLY A 50 1.12 11.61 8.45
C GLY A 50 0.87 13.05 8.89
N ASP A 51 1.16 13.35 10.16
CA ASP A 51 1.18 14.72 10.68
C ASP A 51 2.60 15.02 11.20
N PRO A 52 3.44 15.75 10.44
CA PRO A 52 3.13 16.45 9.20
C PRO A 52 3.11 15.55 7.94
N ILE A 53 2.48 16.04 6.86
CA ILE A 53 2.60 15.46 5.52
C ILE A 53 4.03 15.70 5.02
N ILE A 54 4.73 14.64 4.65
CA ILE A 54 6.08 14.71 4.09
C ILE A 54 6.02 14.41 2.60
N ALA A 55 6.25 15.43 1.77
CA ALA A 55 6.43 15.30 0.33
C ALA A 55 7.92 15.29 -0.02
N ARG A 56 8.34 14.34 -0.85
CA ARG A 56 9.73 14.22 -1.33
C ARG A 56 9.76 14.06 -2.84
N PRO A 57 10.66 14.74 -3.56
CA PRO A 57 10.87 14.48 -4.98
C PRO A 57 11.15 13.00 -5.20
N ILE A 58 10.57 12.43 -6.25
CA ILE A 58 10.73 11.02 -6.57
C ILE A 58 10.90 10.85 -8.09
N ASP A 59 11.97 10.18 -8.49
CA ASP A 59 12.14 9.74 -9.86
C ASP A 59 11.44 8.39 -10.10
N GLN A 60 11.43 7.94 -11.35
CA GLN A 60 10.79 6.68 -11.72
C GLN A 60 11.40 5.46 -11.03
N VAL A 61 12.73 5.43 -10.85
CA VAL A 61 13.45 4.30 -10.26
C VAL A 61 13.15 4.20 -8.76
N ALA A 62 13.16 5.34 -8.07
CA ALA A 62 12.77 5.46 -6.68
C ALA A 62 11.31 5.10 -6.46
N MET A 63 10.40 5.47 -7.38
CA MET A 63 8.99 5.11 -7.31
C MET A 63 8.76 3.60 -7.42
N VAL A 64 9.38 2.94 -8.39
CA VAL A 64 9.35 1.48 -8.53
C VAL A 64 9.92 0.79 -7.28
N SER A 65 11.02 1.32 -6.74
CA SER A 65 11.62 0.80 -5.52
C SER A 65 10.69 0.89 -4.31
N GLU A 66 9.95 2.00 -4.17
CA GLU A 66 8.98 2.17 -3.08
C GLU A 66 7.79 1.21 -3.23
N ILE A 67 7.26 1.01 -4.44
CA ILE A 67 6.21 0.03 -4.73
C ILE A 67 6.68 -1.39 -4.33
N ASN A 68 7.90 -1.76 -4.69
CA ASN A 68 8.47 -3.06 -4.34
C ASN A 68 8.65 -3.22 -2.82
N ARG A 69 9.11 -2.16 -2.13
CA ARG A 69 9.26 -2.13 -0.68
C ARG A 69 7.92 -2.34 0.02
N LEU A 70 6.89 -1.59 -0.38
CA LEU A 70 5.55 -1.71 0.17
C LEU A 70 4.93 -3.08 -0.13
N THR A 71 5.14 -3.62 -1.34
CA THR A 71 4.73 -4.98 -1.70
C THR A 71 5.32 -6.02 -0.74
N THR A 72 6.62 -5.93 -0.48
CA THR A 72 7.31 -6.84 0.45
C THR A 72 6.76 -6.73 1.87
N LEU A 73 6.51 -5.51 2.35
CA LEU A 73 5.95 -5.28 3.69
C LEU A 73 4.53 -5.83 3.81
N THR A 74 3.66 -5.57 2.84
CA THR A 74 2.29 -6.08 2.81
C THR A 74 2.26 -7.61 2.75
N GLN A 75 3.13 -8.24 1.94
CA GLN A 75 3.26 -9.70 1.91
C GLN A 75 3.67 -10.27 3.26
N ARG A 76 4.67 -9.66 3.91
CA ARG A 76 5.18 -10.10 5.20
C ARG A 76 4.09 -10.02 6.28
N PHE A 77 3.43 -8.87 6.40
CA PHE A 77 2.36 -8.66 7.37
C PHE A 77 1.22 -9.67 7.16
N TYR A 78 0.80 -9.88 5.91
CA TYR A 78 -0.24 -10.84 5.60
C TYR A 78 0.11 -12.26 6.01
N ARG A 79 1.34 -12.71 5.70
CA ARG A 79 1.82 -14.04 6.08
C ARG A 79 1.87 -14.22 7.59
N GLU A 80 2.38 -13.23 8.32
CA GLU A 80 2.46 -13.26 9.78
C GLU A 80 1.05 -13.30 10.41
N ASN A 81 0.09 -12.52 9.90
CA ASN A 81 -1.31 -12.56 10.35
C ASN A 81 -1.97 -13.91 10.06
N GLN A 82 -1.78 -14.49 8.87
CA GLN A 82 -2.33 -15.82 8.55
C GLN A 82 -1.81 -16.90 9.50
N GLN A 83 -0.51 -16.85 9.84
CA GLN A 83 0.09 -17.76 10.82
C GLN A 83 -0.52 -17.58 12.21
N HIS A 84 -0.78 -16.33 12.62
CA HIS A 84 -1.43 -16.03 13.90
C HIS A 84 -2.87 -16.54 13.96
N ASP A 85 -3.67 -16.29 12.92
CA ASP A 85 -5.05 -16.77 12.82
C ASP A 85 -5.12 -18.31 12.82
N GLU A 86 -4.20 -18.96 12.11
CA GLU A 86 -4.12 -20.43 12.09
C GLU A 86 -3.75 -20.99 13.46
N TYR A 87 -2.79 -20.37 14.15
CA TYR A 87 -2.45 -20.70 15.53
C TYR A 87 -3.67 -20.61 16.45
N LEU A 88 -4.42 -19.50 16.39
CA LEU A 88 -5.63 -19.33 17.20
C LEU A 88 -6.71 -20.37 16.89
N ARG A 89 -6.90 -20.74 15.61
CA ARG A 89 -7.88 -21.78 15.23
C ARG A 89 -7.50 -23.15 15.79
N ARG A 90 -6.24 -23.56 15.66
CA ARG A 90 -5.77 -24.87 16.15
C ARG A 90 -5.91 -25.01 17.68
N HIS A 91 -5.75 -23.91 18.42
CA HIS A 91 -5.77 -23.93 19.89
C HIS A 91 -7.12 -23.55 20.51
N LYS A 92 -8.10 -23.04 19.73
CA LYS A 92 -9.47 -22.77 20.20
C LYS A 92 -10.43 -23.96 20.09
N LEU A 93 -10.04 -25.08 19.46
CA LEU A 93 -10.88 -26.28 19.33
C LEU A 93 -10.83 -27.24 20.53
N GLY A 94 -10.21 -26.82 21.65
CA GLY A 94 -10.18 -27.57 22.90
C GLY A 94 -10.96 -26.87 24.01
N LYS A 95 -12.28 -26.74 23.86
CA LYS A 95 -13.22 -26.51 24.97
C LYS A 95 -14.54 -27.23 24.70
#